data_AF-A0A6B3NKI6-F1
#
_entry.id   AF-A0A6B3NKI6-F1
#
_cell.length_a   1.000
_cell.length_b   1.000
_cell.length_c   1.000
_cell.angle_alpha   90.00
_cell.angle_beta   90.00
_cell.angle_gamma   90.00
#
_symmetry.space_group_name_H-M   'P 1'
#
loop_
_entity.id
_entity.type
_entity.pdbx_description
1 polymer ?
#
loop_
_entity_poly.entity_id
_entity_poly.type
_entity_poly.pdbx_seq_one_letter_code
_entity_poly.pdbx_strand_id
1 'polypeptide(L)' 'MVKDKTGWYITTNDIKHWTATNKRQAEEILPLLVKKLILASCNPQKIDFPSGDDIAVGGWDGVLE' A
#
# COMPACT_ATOMS: atom_id res chain seq x y z
N MET A 1 -16.45 -29.43 -16.86
CA MET A 1 -16.06 -28.05 -17.23
C MET A 1 -16.04 -27.22 -15.96
N VAL A 2 -14.86 -26.86 -15.46
CA VAL A 2 -14.70 -25.99 -14.28
C VAL A 2 -14.63 -24.56 -14.79
N LYS A 3 -15.50 -23.68 -14.26
CA LYS A 3 -15.54 -22.26 -14.63
C LYS A 3 -14.21 -21.59 -14.29
N ASP A 4 -13.63 -20.91 -15.28
CA ASP A 4 -12.47 -20.05 -15.11
C ASP A 4 -12.69 -19.06 -13.96
N LYS A 5 -11.85 -19.14 -12.92
CA LYS A 5 -11.71 -18.05 -11.96
C LYS A 5 -10.89 -16.98 -12.64
N THR A 6 -11.54 -16.00 -13.26
CA THR A 6 -10.90 -14.75 -13.69
C THR A 6 -10.57 -13.92 -12.45
N GLY A 7 -9.56 -14.34 -11.70
CA GLY A 7 -8.98 -13.59 -10.58
C GLY A 7 -7.80 -12.77 -11.09
N TRP A 8 -7.67 -11.54 -10.60
CA TRP A 8 -6.45 -10.77 -10.81
C TRP A 8 -5.42 -11.24 -9.77
N TYR A 9 -4.38 -11.94 -10.25
CA TYR A 9 -3.26 -12.38 -9.42
C TYR A 9 -2.19 -11.29 -9.44
N ILE A 10 -2.08 -10.54 -8.35
CA ILE A 10 -1.01 -9.56 -8.15
C ILE A 10 0.17 -10.30 -7.50
N THR A 11 1.33 -10.29 -8.16
CA THR A 11 2.56 -10.87 -7.64
C THR A 11 3.41 -9.82 -6.93
N THR A 12 4.41 -10.29 -6.17
CA THR A 12 5.42 -9.41 -5.57
C THR A 12 6.25 -8.67 -6.62
N ASN A 13 6.44 -9.25 -7.81
CA ASN A 13 7.12 -8.60 -8.92
C ASN A 13 6.28 -7.49 -9.55
N ASP A 14 4.96 -7.66 -9.65
CA ASP A 14 4.06 -6.61 -10.16
C ASP A 14 4.12 -5.37 -9.26
N ILE A 15 4.09 -5.57 -7.94
CA ILE A 15 4.21 -4.49 -6.96
C ILE A 15 5.58 -3.81 -7.07
N LYS A 16 6.67 -4.58 -7.10
CA LYS A 16 8.04 -4.03 -7.26
C LYS A 16 8.15 -3.19 -8.53
N HIS A 17 7.69 -3.73 -9.67
CA HIS A 17 7.77 -3.05 -10.94
C HIS A 17 6.91 -1.77 -10.96
N TRP A 18 5.71 -1.81 -10.38
CA TRP A 18 4.86 -0.63 -10.21
C TRP A 18 5.53 0.44 -9.35
N THR A 19 6.07 0.09 -8.18
CA THR A 19 6.76 1.04 -7.29
C THR A 19 8.02 1.65 -7.92
N ALA A 20 8.72 0.91 -8.79
CA ALA A 20 9.89 1.41 -9.51
C ALA A 20 9.51 2.32 -10.69
N THR A 21 8.43 2.01 -11.40
CA THR A 21 8.03 2.70 -12.63
C THR A 21 7.16 3.93 -12.36
N ASN A 22 6.32 3.88 -11.33
CA ASN A 22 5.35 4.93 -10.96
C ASN A 22 5.63 5.45 -9.55
N LYS A 23 6.91 5.68 -9.23
CA LYS A 23 7.39 5.96 -7.87
C LYS A 23 6.52 6.96 -7.09
N ARG A 24 6.32 8.17 -7.63
CA ARG A 24 5.53 9.23 -6.96
C ARG A 24 4.10 8.77 -6.65
N GLN A 25 3.42 8.16 -7.62
CA GLN A 25 2.07 7.65 -7.42
C GLN A 25 2.03 6.48 -6.41
N ALA A 26 3.03 5.61 -6.45
CA ALA A 26 3.11 4.48 -5.53
C ALA A 26 3.33 4.96 -4.08
N GLU A 27 4.19 5.96 -3.89
CA GLU A 27 4.40 6.61 -2.60
C GLU A 27 3.10 7.27 -2.10
N GLU A 28 2.25 7.81 -2.99
CA GLU A 28 0.94 8.39 -2.61
C GLU A 28 -0.09 7.35 -2.17
N ILE A 29 -0.15 6.21 -2.86
CA ILE A 29 -1.27 5.27 -2.75
C ILE A 29 -0.97 4.14 -1.76
N LEU A 30 0.26 3.63 -1.75
CA LEU A 30 0.60 2.43 -1.00
C LEU A 30 0.48 2.62 0.52
N PRO A 31 0.98 3.71 1.14
CA PRO A 31 0.80 3.95 2.57
C PRO A 31 -0.67 4.08 2.96
N LEU A 32 -1.48 4.73 2.12
CA LEU A 32 -2.93 4.85 2.34
C LEU A 32 -3.63 3.49 2.32
N LEU A 33 -3.26 2.62 1.38
CA LEU A 33 -3.80 1.26 1.32
C LEU A 33 -3.41 0.46 2.56
N VAL A 34 -2.14 0.51 2.97
CA VAL A 34 -1.63 -0.18 4.18
C VAL A 34 -2.40 0.30 5.41
N LYS A 35 -2.55 1.61 5.60
CA LYS A 35 -3.35 2.20 6.69
C LYS A 35 -4.77 1.67 6.72
N LYS A 36 -5.45 1.63 5.58
CA LYS A 36 -6.83 1.13 5.47
C LYS A 36 -6.94 -0.35 5.81
N LEU A 37 -5.99 -1.18 5.36
CA LEU A 37 -5.97 -2.61 5.67
C LEU A 37 -5.74 -2.86 7.15
N ILE A 38 -4.83 -2.12 7.79
CA ILE A 38 -4.60 -2.20 9.23
C ILE A 38 -5.90 -1.87 9.98
N LEU A 39 -6.52 -0.73 9.69
CA LEU A 39 -7.77 -0.30 10.31
C LEU A 39 -8.96 -1.24 10.07
N ALA A 40 -8.97 -1.95 8.93
CA ALA A 40 -9.97 -2.96 8.65
C ALA A 40 -9.75 -4.27 9.42
N SER A 41 -8.51 -4.53 9.85
CA SER A 41 -8.11 -5.77 10.53
C SER A 41 -8.04 -5.65 12.05
N CYS A 42 -7.72 -4.47 12.58
CA CYS A 42 -7.53 -4.23 14.01
C CYS A 42 -7.80 -2.77 14.38
N ASN A 43 -7.76 -2.48 15.68
CA ASN A 43 -7.94 -1.14 16.22
C ASN A 43 -6.68 -0.67 16.97
N PRO A 44 -5.66 -0.15 16.27
CA PRO A 44 -4.41 0.30 16.88
C PRO A 44 -4.64 1.52 17.79
N GLN A 45 -3.76 1.72 18.76
CA GLN A 45 -3.84 2.90 19.65
C GLN A 45 -3.39 4.16 18.92
N LYS A 46 -2.41 4.02 18.02
CA LYS A 46 -1.90 5.11 17.20
C LYS A 46 -1.50 4.59 15.82
N ILE A 47 -1.83 5.38 14.81
CA ILE A 47 -1.50 5.06 13.42
C ILE A 47 -1.21 6.34 12.64
N ASP A 48 -0.02 6.42 12.06
CA ASP A 48 0.38 7.50 11.18
C ASP A 48 1.12 6.92 9.98
N PHE A 49 0.57 7.11 8.78
CA PHE A 49 1.12 6.65 7.52
C PHE A 49 0.88 7.78 6.53
N PRO A 50 1.86 8.69 6.34
CA PRO A 50 1.72 9.81 5.41
C PRO A 50 1.42 9.32 4.00
N SER A 51 0.55 10.03 3.28
CA SER A 51 0.12 9.65 1.93
C SER A 51 -0.29 10.90 1.13
N GLY A 52 -0.46 10.76 -0.18
CA GLY A 52 -0.78 11.90 -1.05
C GLY A 52 0.34 12.95 -1.07
N ASP A 53 0.01 14.17 -0.66
CA ASP A 53 0.97 15.30 -0.67
C ASP A 53 1.79 15.41 0.62
N ASP A 54 1.44 14.66 1.66
CA ASP A 54 2.11 14.69 2.98
C ASP A 54 3.36 13.80 3.04
N ILE A 55 3.83 13.27 1.90
CA ILE A 55 4.99 12.38 1.84
C ILE A 55 6.26 13.22 1.99
N ALA A 56 6.85 13.17 3.18
CA ALA A 56 8.18 13.73 3.42
C ALA A 56 9.27 12.84 2.78
N VAL A 57 10.28 13.47 2.19
CA VAL A 57 11.33 12.80 1.40
C VAL A 57 12.07 11.73 2.22
N GLY A 58 11.95 10.46 1.77
CA GLY A 58 12.95 9.38 1.84
C GLY A 58 13.21 8.69 3.19
N GLY A 59 12.65 7.50 3.38
CA GLY A 59 13.12 6.50 4.36
C GLY A 59 12.15 6.11 5.47
N TRP A 60 10.96 6.70 5.50
CA TRP A 60 9.96 6.47 6.53
C TRP A 60 8.55 6.39 5.93
N ASP A 61 7.89 5.24 6.11
CA ASP A 61 6.54 4.98 5.59
C ASP A 61 5.41 5.25 6.63
N GLY A 62 5.76 5.35 7.92
CA GLY A 62 4.81 5.58 9.00
C GLY A 62 5.21 5.02 10.37
N VAL A 63 4.34 5.23 11.37
CA VAL A 63 4.39 4.71 12.74
C VAL A 63 3.08 3.99 13.07
N LEU A 64 3.19 2.83 13.73
CA LEU A 64 2.09 2.03 14.25
C LEU A 64 2.40 1.67 15.72
N GLU A 65 1.48 1.98 16.64
CA GLU A 65 1.55 1.59 18.06
C GLU A 65 0.21 1.00 18.52
#